data_AF-A0A6P0VRZ2-F1
#
_entry.id   AF-A0A6P0VRZ2-F1
#
_cell.length_a   1.000
_cell.length_b   1.000
_cell.length_c   1.000
_cell.angle_alpha   90.00
_cell.angle_beta   90.00
_cell.angle_gamma   90.00
#
_symmetry.space_group_name_H-M   'P 1'
#
loop_
_entity.id
_entity.type
_entity.pdbx_description
1 polymer ?
#
loop_
_entity_poly.entity_id
_entity_poly.type
_entity_poly.pdbx_seq_one_letter_code
_entity_poly.pdbx_strand_id
1 'polypeptide(L)'
;MRPNKALLVKLLRIAAQLESCLLNAYLYAACSLKSMPEEFEKIGNESNPRRAIQFERVRSWKESLLAASKEEMVHIHYVQCLLRALGEPPCFDLPKREEGEGWLFPNWQTMIDSEGEATGEDDYVKVPINTLDEDTIKEFILYESSDLLQIENPFEDGSELKTVFGDLADFEFDLHLAGVLKNVDDKDQYETLKAQLEGIYSHPITVQFTAETQAAAAEEELDVKYVRFESIGDLYLKGILPLYEQAFKLGWVKYSNLNLNNELLDKNYAREGFLPVGPVYRDKNFEKSAQENQKQPLRHYKNVKDVVQEIVIEGEGFANFRSRAEALLAKVEELGQDTTLGGEGEREYLDALIEDKNTPTPTPDWLTDGQRLRLSHLYRFIIIWEELEQEKCGGSLSGETSANAGVAKRQKRRFWQKWNARQLQMTSGCDFKPAREPISQEDVDPNLGLKKLTEELPAQFNACYLVLLAWLSRMYEIRDWQADKPRRQAIQMLASWPLMSMAIRPFLELASFFPVDLNKLYRLEPDYLPYLPLNAKQLYIVYQLYTKKENQESQKTNCLQAAKEVVRGLGNPALEELPDLDQLNLYMDYLAVRVLSDAAEWASEMIDVFNTAAEDVVLNYQKMILARLQELS
;
A
#
# COMPACT_ATOMS: atom_id res chain seq x y z
N MET A 1 16.12 -24.50 18.17
CA MET A 1 16.63 -24.82 16.81
C MET A 1 18.15 -24.92 16.82
N ARG A 2 18.78 -25.43 15.76
CA ARG A 2 20.21 -25.14 15.48
C ARG A 2 20.29 -23.75 14.80
N PRO A 3 21.30 -22.91 15.09
CA PRO A 3 21.44 -21.63 14.40
C PRO A 3 21.66 -21.82 12.91
N ASN A 4 20.90 -21.09 12.08
CA ASN A 4 20.97 -21.20 10.62
C ASN A 4 20.89 -19.82 9.96
N LYS A 5 22.04 -19.25 9.57
CA LYS A 5 22.09 -17.96 8.87
C LYS A 5 21.34 -18.01 7.54
N ALA A 6 21.48 -19.09 6.78
CA ALA A 6 20.83 -19.23 5.48
C ALA A 6 19.29 -19.23 5.58
N LEU A 7 18.72 -19.77 6.67
CA LEU A 7 17.28 -19.68 6.94
C LEU A 7 16.85 -18.25 7.27
N LEU A 8 17.60 -17.54 8.13
CA LEU A 8 17.32 -16.13 8.44
C LEU A 8 17.35 -15.26 7.17
N VAL A 9 18.34 -15.48 6.30
CA VAL A 9 18.47 -14.75 5.03
C VAL A 9 17.37 -15.14 4.04
N LYS A 10 16.91 -16.41 4.01
CA LYS A 10 15.73 -16.80 3.23
C LYS A 10 14.47 -16.07 3.71
N LEU A 11 14.23 -16.03 5.02
CA LEU A 11 13.04 -15.38 5.59
C LEU A 11 13.05 -13.86 5.37
N LEU A 12 14.21 -13.20 5.52
CA LEU A 12 14.35 -11.79 5.17
C LEU A 12 14.15 -11.50 3.68
N ARG A 13 14.48 -12.44 2.78
CA ARG A 13 14.16 -12.31 1.35
C ARG A 13 12.66 -12.49 1.08
N ILE A 14 11.99 -13.41 1.78
CA ILE A 14 10.53 -13.59 1.71
C ILE A 14 9.81 -12.33 2.23
N ALA A 15 10.25 -11.76 3.35
CA ALA A 15 9.72 -10.49 3.86
C ALA A 15 9.92 -9.35 2.85
N ALA A 16 11.13 -9.16 2.31
CA ALA A 16 11.37 -8.14 1.29
C ALA A 16 10.49 -8.32 0.03
N GLN A 17 10.18 -9.57 -0.31
CA GLN A 17 9.23 -9.91 -1.38
C GLN A 17 7.79 -9.55 -1.02
N LEU A 18 7.35 -9.84 0.21
CA LEU A 18 6.00 -9.59 0.70
C LEU A 18 5.68 -8.10 0.71
N GLU A 19 6.45 -7.28 1.42
CA GLU A 19 6.23 -5.83 1.50
C GLU A 19 6.26 -5.19 0.10
N SER A 20 7.11 -5.71 -0.82
CA SER A 20 7.17 -5.24 -2.21
C SER A 20 5.92 -5.59 -3.03
N CYS A 21 5.26 -6.71 -2.73
CA CYS A 21 4.01 -7.10 -3.38
C CYS A 21 2.83 -6.31 -2.81
N LEU A 22 2.75 -6.16 -1.48
CA LEU A 22 1.74 -5.34 -0.80
C LEU A 22 1.82 -3.88 -1.23
N LEU A 23 3.03 -3.27 -1.21
CA LEU A 23 3.32 -1.95 -1.79
C LEU A 23 2.70 -1.77 -3.18
N ASN A 24 2.97 -2.71 -4.07
CA ASN A 24 2.55 -2.61 -5.47
C ASN A 24 1.02 -2.79 -5.61
N ALA A 25 0.41 -3.69 -4.83
CA ALA A 25 -1.03 -3.92 -4.82
C ALA A 25 -1.81 -2.71 -4.26
N TYR A 26 -1.43 -2.24 -3.08
CA TYR A 26 -2.02 -1.05 -2.43
C TYR A 26 -1.87 0.19 -3.33
N LEU A 27 -0.71 0.35 -3.98
CA LEU A 27 -0.45 1.45 -4.90
C LEU A 27 -1.31 1.36 -6.17
N TYR A 28 -1.43 0.20 -6.81
CA TYR A 28 -2.26 0.09 -8.01
C TYR A 28 -3.75 0.26 -7.70
N ALA A 29 -4.24 -0.31 -6.60
CA ALA A 29 -5.60 -0.08 -6.13
C ALA A 29 -5.87 1.43 -5.95
N ALA A 30 -4.96 2.16 -5.28
CA ALA A 30 -5.06 3.62 -5.13
C ALA A 30 -4.97 4.38 -6.47
N CYS A 31 -4.16 3.91 -7.41
CA CYS A 31 -4.04 4.49 -8.75
C CYS A 31 -5.30 4.24 -9.59
N SER A 32 -6.01 3.13 -9.39
CA SER A 32 -7.25 2.79 -10.11
C SER A 32 -8.46 3.63 -9.71
N LEU A 33 -8.45 4.23 -8.51
CA LEU A 33 -9.57 4.99 -7.98
C LEU A 33 -9.89 6.25 -8.80
N LYS A 34 -11.18 6.50 -8.99
CA LYS A 34 -11.72 7.78 -9.49
C LYS A 34 -11.18 8.94 -8.64
N SER A 35 -10.88 10.06 -9.28
CA SER A 35 -10.02 11.12 -8.75
C SER A 35 -10.39 12.54 -9.20
N MET A 36 -11.34 12.69 -10.11
CA MET A 36 -11.90 13.96 -10.59
C MET A 36 -13.42 13.98 -10.40
N PRO A 37 -14.05 15.10 -10.01
CA PRO A 37 -15.50 15.17 -9.76
C PRO A 37 -16.36 14.76 -10.97
N GLU A 38 -15.86 14.98 -12.19
CA GLU A 38 -16.48 14.58 -13.45
C GLU A 38 -16.76 13.07 -13.53
N GLU A 39 -15.87 12.24 -12.96
CA GLU A 39 -16.00 10.77 -12.93
C GLU A 39 -17.14 10.27 -12.04
N PHE A 40 -17.74 11.17 -11.26
CA PHE A 40 -18.87 10.91 -10.38
C PHE A 40 -20.16 11.57 -10.86
N GLU A 41 -20.18 12.34 -11.96
CA GLU A 41 -21.36 13.12 -12.39
C GLU A 41 -22.63 12.29 -12.65
N LYS A 42 -22.45 11.01 -13.01
CA LYS A 42 -23.51 10.09 -13.40
C LYS A 42 -23.42 8.74 -12.71
N ILE A 43 -24.57 8.08 -12.58
CA ILE A 43 -24.70 6.65 -12.32
C ILE A 43 -25.52 6.09 -13.48
N GLY A 44 -24.92 5.18 -14.26
CA GLY A 44 -25.46 4.80 -15.56
C GLY A 44 -25.70 6.03 -16.45
N ASN A 45 -26.95 6.23 -16.89
CA ASN A 45 -27.35 7.36 -17.72
C ASN A 45 -27.86 8.60 -16.94
N GLU A 46 -28.12 8.48 -15.63
CA GLU A 46 -28.74 9.53 -14.82
C GLU A 46 -27.70 10.34 -14.02
N SER A 47 -28.03 11.58 -13.64
CA SER A 47 -27.10 12.40 -12.85
C SER A 47 -27.06 11.98 -11.39
N ASN A 48 -25.86 11.76 -10.88
CA ASN A 48 -25.62 11.27 -9.53
C ASN A 48 -25.87 12.37 -8.47
N PRO A 49 -26.82 12.21 -7.55
CA PRO A 49 -27.08 13.17 -6.48
C PRO A 49 -26.01 13.13 -5.37
N ARG A 50 -25.28 12.02 -5.19
CA ARG A 50 -24.28 11.82 -4.13
C ARG A 50 -22.84 12.05 -4.59
N ARG A 51 -22.65 12.54 -5.83
CA ARG A 51 -21.34 12.69 -6.49
C ARG A 51 -20.25 13.39 -5.66
N ALA A 52 -20.60 14.44 -4.92
CA ALA A 52 -19.64 15.17 -4.09
C ALA A 52 -19.20 14.37 -2.85
N ILE A 53 -20.11 13.57 -2.28
CA ILE A 53 -19.84 12.72 -1.11
C ILE A 53 -18.98 11.52 -1.53
N GLN A 54 -19.33 10.88 -2.63
CA GLN A 54 -18.56 9.77 -3.21
C GLN A 54 -17.17 10.22 -3.68
N PHE A 55 -17.05 11.42 -4.26
CA PHE A 55 -15.76 12.02 -4.60
C PHE A 55 -14.86 12.20 -3.37
N GLU A 56 -15.36 12.82 -2.30
CA GLU A 56 -14.57 13.04 -1.07
C GLU A 56 -14.24 11.72 -0.34
N ARG A 57 -15.16 10.75 -0.31
CA ARG A 57 -14.90 9.39 0.20
C ARG A 57 -13.76 8.72 -0.55
N VAL A 58 -13.88 8.61 -1.88
CA VAL A 58 -12.84 7.96 -2.70
C VAL A 58 -11.52 8.72 -2.67
N ARG A 59 -11.53 10.05 -2.55
CA ARG A 59 -10.31 10.85 -2.30
C ARG A 59 -9.64 10.44 -0.97
N SER A 60 -10.42 10.29 0.10
CA SER A 60 -9.94 9.81 1.41
C SER A 60 -9.41 8.37 1.36
N TRP A 61 -10.09 7.47 0.66
CA TRP A 61 -9.63 6.08 0.46
C TRP A 61 -8.31 6.04 -0.32
N LYS A 62 -8.19 6.85 -1.38
CA LYS A 62 -6.95 7.01 -2.16
C LYS A 62 -5.82 7.57 -1.31
N GLU A 63 -6.07 8.54 -0.45
CA GLU A 63 -5.08 9.08 0.49
C GLU A 63 -4.62 8.05 1.52
N SER A 64 -5.55 7.22 2.03
CA SER A 64 -5.25 6.11 2.97
C SER A 64 -4.44 4.97 2.34
N LEU A 65 -4.81 4.52 1.14
CA LEU A 65 -4.05 3.50 0.39
C LEU A 65 -2.65 4.03 -0.03
N LEU A 66 -2.55 5.31 -0.42
CA LEU A 66 -1.25 5.97 -0.68
C LEU A 66 -0.46 6.30 0.60
N ALA A 67 -1.04 6.16 1.80
CA ALA A 67 -0.31 6.23 3.06
C ALA A 67 0.28 4.85 3.40
N ALA A 68 -0.53 3.78 3.35
CA ALA A 68 -0.04 2.39 3.52
C ALA A 68 1.06 2.06 2.49
N SER A 69 0.89 2.49 1.23
CA SER A 69 1.93 2.37 0.20
C SER A 69 3.26 3.05 0.56
N LYS A 70 3.27 4.14 1.34
CA LYS A 70 4.53 4.78 1.79
C LYS A 70 5.17 4.05 2.96
N GLU A 71 4.34 3.41 3.77
CA GLU A 71 4.71 2.68 4.97
C GLU A 71 5.35 1.35 4.58
N GLU A 72 4.81 0.66 3.57
CA GLU A 72 5.50 -0.49 2.95
C GLU A 72 6.88 -0.13 2.36
N MET A 73 7.08 1.07 1.80
CA MET A 73 8.42 1.49 1.39
C MET A 73 9.40 1.61 2.59
N VAL A 74 8.89 1.94 3.78
CA VAL A 74 9.67 1.97 5.03
C VAL A 74 9.90 0.54 5.56
N HIS A 75 8.91 -0.35 5.48
CA HIS A 75 9.08 -1.78 5.79
C HIS A 75 10.18 -2.41 4.92
N ILE A 76 10.13 -2.21 3.59
CA ILE A 76 11.18 -2.63 2.65
C ILE A 76 12.54 -2.06 3.06
N HIS A 77 12.62 -0.76 3.39
CA HIS A 77 13.86 -0.12 3.87
C HIS A 77 14.44 -0.82 5.11
N TYR A 78 13.58 -1.17 6.08
CA TYR A 78 13.97 -1.92 7.27
C TYR A 78 14.45 -3.33 6.94
N VAL A 79 13.76 -4.08 6.07
CA VAL A 79 14.22 -5.43 5.65
C VAL A 79 15.56 -5.37 4.92
N GLN A 80 15.74 -4.42 3.99
CA GLN A 80 17.05 -4.22 3.35
C GLN A 80 18.14 -3.88 4.37
N CYS A 81 17.82 -3.07 5.40
CA CYS A 81 18.75 -2.81 6.49
C CYS A 81 19.12 -4.08 7.27
N LEU A 82 18.17 -4.98 7.54
CA LEU A 82 18.42 -6.25 8.23
C LEU A 82 19.29 -7.21 7.38
N LEU A 83 19.02 -7.34 6.08
CA LEU A 83 19.90 -8.07 5.14
C LEU A 83 21.32 -7.48 5.13
N ARG A 84 21.41 -6.16 4.94
CA ARG A 84 22.66 -5.41 4.87
C ARG A 84 23.52 -5.58 6.12
N ALA A 85 22.90 -5.56 7.29
CA ALA A 85 23.57 -5.71 8.58
C ALA A 85 24.19 -7.12 8.78
N LEU A 86 23.59 -8.16 8.20
CA LEU A 86 24.14 -9.52 8.15
C LEU A 86 25.29 -9.69 7.13
N GLY A 87 25.53 -8.69 6.28
CA GLY A 87 26.52 -8.77 5.20
C GLY A 87 25.99 -9.46 3.94
N GLU A 88 24.68 -9.44 3.72
CA GLU A 88 24.02 -10.03 2.54
C GLU A 88 23.64 -8.92 1.54
N PRO A 89 23.58 -9.23 0.23
CA PRO A 89 23.11 -8.30 -0.78
C PRO A 89 21.61 -7.97 -0.59
N PRO A 90 21.15 -6.79 -1.06
CA PRO A 90 19.74 -6.44 -1.04
C PRO A 90 18.87 -7.43 -1.85
N CYS A 91 17.57 -7.39 -1.61
CA CYS A 91 16.58 -8.22 -2.27
C CYS A 91 15.38 -7.36 -2.71
N PHE A 92 15.28 -7.09 -4.00
CA PHE A 92 14.15 -6.43 -4.65
C PHE A 92 13.54 -7.32 -5.75
N ASP A 93 13.98 -8.58 -5.85
CA ASP A 93 13.40 -9.57 -6.74
C ASP A 93 12.00 -9.92 -6.23
N LEU A 94 10.96 -9.78 -7.06
CA LEU A 94 9.59 -10.20 -6.73
C LEU A 94 9.46 -11.74 -6.77
N PRO A 95 8.42 -12.33 -6.16
CA PRO A 95 8.07 -13.74 -6.38
C PRO A 95 7.75 -14.02 -7.85
N LYS A 96 7.65 -15.30 -8.20
CA LYS A 96 7.00 -15.67 -9.46
C LYS A 96 5.51 -15.31 -9.42
N ARG A 97 4.99 -14.92 -10.57
CA ARG A 97 3.57 -14.97 -10.91
C ARG A 97 3.39 -15.92 -12.10
N GLU A 98 2.38 -16.76 -12.06
CA GLU A 98 1.98 -17.55 -13.23
C GLU A 98 1.12 -16.68 -14.18
N GLU A 99 0.50 -17.25 -15.21
CA GLU A 99 -0.24 -16.47 -16.23
C GLU A 99 -1.73 -16.35 -15.85
N GLY A 100 -2.18 -15.12 -15.56
CA GLY A 100 -3.49 -14.87 -14.94
C GLY A 100 -3.46 -14.87 -13.40
N GLU A 101 -2.27 -14.96 -12.78
CA GLU A 101 -2.12 -15.05 -11.34
C GLU A 101 -1.32 -13.90 -10.71
N GLY A 102 -1.56 -13.71 -9.41
CA GLY A 102 -0.80 -12.79 -8.58
C GLY A 102 0.58 -13.35 -8.20
N TRP A 103 1.26 -12.67 -7.29
CA TRP A 103 2.47 -13.21 -6.68
C TRP A 103 2.11 -14.32 -5.70
N LEU A 104 2.72 -15.50 -5.89
CA LEU A 104 2.46 -16.66 -5.04
C LEU A 104 3.45 -16.69 -3.87
N PHE A 105 2.90 -16.71 -2.65
CA PHE A 105 3.64 -16.84 -1.39
C PHE A 105 3.42 -18.24 -0.79
N PRO A 106 4.17 -19.26 -1.24
CA PRO A 106 4.08 -20.60 -0.68
C PRO A 106 4.50 -20.59 0.79
N ASN A 107 3.78 -21.32 1.63
CA ASN A 107 3.86 -21.35 3.09
C ASN A 107 3.32 -20.10 3.81
N TRP A 108 2.70 -19.13 3.12
CA TRP A 108 1.68 -18.28 3.75
C TRP A 108 0.34 -18.98 3.57
N GLN A 109 -0.51 -19.00 4.60
CA GLN A 109 -1.90 -19.44 4.52
C GLN A 109 -2.78 -18.42 5.25
N THR A 110 -3.91 -18.02 4.67
CA THR A 110 -5.01 -17.42 5.42
C THR A 110 -5.92 -18.53 5.95
N MET A 111 -6.74 -18.22 6.96
CA MET A 111 -7.74 -19.15 7.53
C MET A 111 -9.10 -19.07 6.81
N ILE A 112 -9.35 -17.97 6.10
CA ILE A 112 -10.51 -17.72 5.24
C ILE A 112 -10.08 -16.97 3.97
N ASP A 113 -10.97 -16.91 2.99
CA ASP A 113 -10.83 -16.08 1.78
C ASP A 113 -11.63 -14.75 1.86
N SER A 114 -11.65 -14.00 0.75
CA SER A 114 -12.40 -12.75 0.62
C SER A 114 -13.93 -12.93 0.50
N GLU A 115 -14.45 -14.13 0.24
CA GLU A 115 -15.88 -14.41 0.41
C GLU A 115 -16.23 -14.71 1.88
N GLY A 116 -15.21 -15.07 2.68
CA GLY A 116 -15.34 -15.47 4.07
C GLY A 116 -15.55 -16.97 4.23
N GLU A 117 -15.39 -17.76 3.16
CA GLU A 117 -15.33 -19.23 3.23
C GLU A 117 -13.96 -19.68 3.75
N ALA A 118 -13.90 -20.89 4.32
CA ALA A 118 -12.64 -21.45 4.84
C ALA A 118 -11.75 -21.93 3.69
N THR A 119 -10.50 -21.46 3.67
CA THR A 119 -9.49 -21.79 2.67
C THR A 119 -9.05 -23.25 2.74
N GLY A 120 -9.65 -24.10 1.90
CA GLY A 120 -9.31 -25.53 1.79
C GLY A 120 -8.01 -25.78 1.02
N GLU A 121 -7.13 -26.61 1.59
CA GLU A 121 -5.87 -27.18 1.04
C GLU A 121 -4.80 -26.26 0.40
N ASP A 122 -5.08 -25.01 0.02
CA ASP A 122 -4.07 -24.18 -0.68
C ASP A 122 -2.89 -23.80 0.25
N ASP A 123 -1.70 -24.29 -0.13
CA ASP A 123 -0.44 -24.15 0.61
C ASP A 123 0.27 -22.80 0.35
N TYR A 124 -0.47 -21.81 -0.16
CA TYR A 124 0.02 -20.49 -0.59
C TYR A 124 -1.05 -19.41 -0.50
N VAL A 125 -0.62 -18.16 -0.29
CA VAL A 125 -1.45 -16.96 -0.52
C VAL A 125 -1.06 -16.32 -1.85
N LYS A 126 -2.06 -15.84 -2.59
CA LYS A 126 -1.93 -15.06 -3.83
C LYS A 126 -2.07 -13.57 -3.51
N VAL A 127 -1.13 -12.75 -3.95
CA VAL A 127 -1.22 -11.27 -3.91
C VAL A 127 -1.38 -10.74 -5.34
N PRO A 128 -2.59 -10.35 -5.78
CA PRO A 128 -2.84 -9.89 -7.14
C PRO A 128 -2.49 -8.39 -7.34
N ILE A 129 -2.68 -7.91 -8.57
CA ILE A 129 -2.74 -6.47 -8.89
C ILE A 129 -4.14 -6.20 -9.43
N ASN A 130 -5.03 -5.78 -8.54
CA ASN A 130 -6.44 -5.53 -8.82
C ASN A 130 -6.79 -4.04 -8.65
N THR A 131 -7.87 -3.62 -9.31
CA THR A 131 -8.52 -2.34 -9.02
C THR A 131 -9.24 -2.40 -7.67
N LEU A 132 -9.51 -1.26 -7.00
CA LEU A 132 -10.24 -1.32 -5.74
C LEU A 132 -11.72 -1.69 -5.94
N ASP A 133 -12.09 -2.86 -5.42
CA ASP A 133 -13.44 -3.37 -5.22
C ASP A 133 -13.56 -3.97 -3.79
N GLU A 134 -14.65 -4.68 -3.51
CA GLU A 134 -14.90 -5.25 -2.18
C GLU A 134 -13.95 -6.42 -1.87
N ASP A 135 -13.73 -7.29 -2.84
CA ASP A 135 -12.95 -8.52 -2.62
C ASP A 135 -11.46 -8.17 -2.47
N THR A 136 -10.97 -7.18 -3.23
CA THR A 136 -9.62 -6.61 -3.09
C THR A 136 -9.41 -5.91 -1.74
N ILE A 137 -10.40 -5.18 -1.19
CA ILE A 137 -10.23 -4.57 0.15
C ILE A 137 -10.32 -5.61 1.28
N LYS A 138 -11.11 -6.69 1.10
CA LYS A 138 -11.11 -7.83 2.02
C LYS A 138 -9.80 -8.63 1.98
N GLU A 139 -9.25 -8.88 0.79
CA GLU A 139 -7.88 -9.43 0.63
C GLU A 139 -6.89 -8.60 1.46
N PHE A 140 -6.92 -7.26 1.35
CA PHE A 140 -6.04 -6.38 2.12
C PHE A 140 -6.30 -6.45 3.64
N ILE A 141 -7.56 -6.56 4.08
CA ILE A 141 -7.89 -6.80 5.50
C ILE A 141 -7.30 -8.13 5.98
N LEU A 142 -7.36 -9.20 5.18
CA LEU A 142 -6.80 -10.51 5.53
C LEU A 142 -5.27 -10.51 5.57
N TYR A 143 -4.61 -9.83 4.62
CA TYR A 143 -3.15 -9.70 4.60
C TYR A 143 -2.62 -9.06 5.88
N GLU A 144 -3.34 -8.07 6.41
CA GLU A 144 -3.03 -7.37 7.66
C GLU A 144 -3.74 -7.97 8.89
N SER A 145 -4.41 -9.13 8.80
CA SER A 145 -5.09 -9.76 9.94
C SER A 145 -4.26 -10.87 10.56
N SER A 146 -4.14 -10.87 11.89
CA SER A 146 -3.54 -11.98 12.64
C SER A 146 -4.40 -13.25 12.59
N ASP A 147 -3.76 -14.38 12.90
CA ASP A 147 -4.39 -15.70 13.11
C ASP A 147 -5.74 -15.62 13.86
N LEU A 148 -5.75 -14.98 15.03
CA LEU A 148 -6.94 -14.82 15.88
C LEU A 148 -8.07 -14.00 15.22
N LEU A 149 -7.75 -12.98 14.43
CA LEU A 149 -8.76 -12.16 13.77
C LEU A 149 -9.43 -12.90 12.61
N GLN A 150 -8.65 -13.63 11.81
CA GLN A 150 -9.19 -14.44 10.71
C GLN A 150 -10.09 -15.57 11.25
N ILE A 151 -9.73 -16.16 12.40
CA ILE A 151 -10.54 -17.19 13.10
C ILE A 151 -11.87 -16.62 13.65
N GLU A 152 -11.93 -15.34 14.05
CA GLU A 152 -13.18 -14.67 14.47
C GLU A 152 -14.09 -14.24 13.30
N ASN A 153 -13.66 -14.49 12.05
CA ASN A 153 -14.28 -14.08 10.78
C ASN A 153 -14.76 -12.61 10.76
N PRO A 154 -13.93 -11.66 10.29
CA PRO A 154 -14.29 -10.24 10.21
C PRO A 154 -15.46 -9.95 9.25
N PHE A 155 -15.80 -10.88 8.36
CA PHE A 155 -16.81 -10.68 7.31
C PHE A 155 -18.17 -11.32 7.65
N GLU A 156 -18.22 -12.28 8.58
CA GLU A 156 -19.45 -12.98 8.99
C GLU A 156 -20.52 -12.04 9.57
N ASP A 157 -21.74 -12.14 9.05
CA ASP A 157 -22.84 -11.23 9.39
C ASP A 157 -23.40 -11.54 10.79
N GLY A 158 -23.04 -10.68 11.75
CA GLY A 158 -23.41 -10.83 13.16
C GLY A 158 -22.24 -11.23 14.08
N SER A 159 -21.02 -11.40 13.55
CA SER A 159 -19.85 -11.63 14.41
C SER A 159 -19.56 -10.42 15.31
N GLU A 160 -18.97 -10.68 16.48
CA GLU A 160 -18.57 -9.60 17.39
C GLU A 160 -17.47 -8.73 16.77
N LEU A 161 -16.60 -9.31 15.95
CA LEU A 161 -15.53 -8.60 15.26
C LEU A 161 -16.07 -7.64 14.18
N LYS A 162 -17.00 -8.10 13.32
CA LYS A 162 -17.72 -7.23 12.37
C LYS A 162 -18.53 -6.15 13.10
N THR A 163 -19.03 -6.47 14.30
CA THR A 163 -19.69 -5.48 15.15
C THR A 163 -18.71 -4.40 15.63
N VAL A 164 -17.49 -4.75 16.05
CA VAL A 164 -16.44 -3.77 16.40
C VAL A 164 -16.01 -2.93 15.18
N PHE A 165 -15.87 -3.54 14.00
CA PHE A 165 -15.44 -2.86 12.77
C PHE A 165 -16.41 -1.73 12.38
N GLY A 166 -17.72 -2.01 12.32
CA GLY A 166 -18.72 -0.97 12.08
C GLY A 166 -18.81 0.11 13.18
N ASP A 167 -18.39 -0.18 14.42
CA ASP A 167 -18.37 0.81 15.51
C ASP A 167 -17.14 1.74 15.39
N LEU A 168 -16.03 1.25 14.81
CA LEU A 168 -14.89 2.08 14.40
C LEU A 168 -15.27 2.99 13.21
N ALA A 169 -16.04 2.49 12.25
CA ALA A 169 -16.54 3.29 11.13
C ALA A 169 -17.54 4.39 11.57
N ASP A 170 -18.48 4.06 12.46
CA ASP A 170 -19.35 5.06 13.11
C ASP A 170 -18.52 6.13 13.86
N PHE A 171 -17.45 5.73 14.55
CA PHE A 171 -16.55 6.64 15.27
C PHE A 171 -15.76 7.57 14.33
N GLU A 172 -15.15 7.09 13.25
CA GLU A 172 -14.45 7.95 12.29
C GLU A 172 -15.39 8.96 11.62
N PHE A 173 -16.61 8.52 11.29
CA PHE A 173 -17.64 9.40 10.74
C PHE A 173 -18.04 10.51 11.74
N ASP A 174 -18.27 10.17 13.01
CA ASP A 174 -18.57 11.15 14.06
C ASP A 174 -17.40 12.09 14.36
N LEU A 175 -16.17 11.59 14.30
CA LEU A 175 -14.94 12.37 14.49
C LEU A 175 -14.72 13.35 13.32
N HIS A 176 -15.03 12.95 12.08
CA HIS A 176 -15.06 13.84 10.91
C HIS A 176 -16.10 14.95 11.07
N LEU A 177 -17.33 14.62 11.49
CA LEU A 177 -18.37 15.62 11.75
C LEU A 177 -17.96 16.59 12.88
N ALA A 178 -17.35 16.10 13.96
CA ALA A 178 -16.79 16.94 15.03
C ALA A 178 -15.65 17.85 14.53
N GLY A 179 -14.91 17.42 13.51
CA GLY A 179 -13.91 18.23 12.79
C GLY A 179 -14.52 19.33 11.93
N VAL A 180 -15.55 19.01 11.14
CA VAL A 180 -16.28 19.98 10.31
C VAL A 180 -16.99 21.04 11.18
N LEU A 181 -17.56 20.64 12.32
CA LEU A 181 -18.31 21.49 13.23
C LEU A 181 -17.48 22.06 14.40
N LYS A 182 -16.15 21.94 14.36
CA LYS A 182 -15.22 22.27 15.46
C LYS A 182 -15.44 23.64 16.10
N ASN A 183 -15.78 24.65 15.29
CA ASN A 183 -15.95 26.06 15.69
C ASN A 183 -17.43 26.43 15.93
N VAL A 184 -18.33 25.46 16.15
CA VAL A 184 -19.73 25.71 16.52
C VAL A 184 -19.86 25.54 18.03
N ASP A 185 -19.78 26.66 18.75
CA ASP A 185 -19.77 26.70 20.21
C ASP A 185 -21.17 26.57 20.84
N ASP A 186 -22.23 26.89 20.08
CA ASP A 186 -23.61 26.75 20.52
C ASP A 186 -24.09 25.31 20.31
N LYS A 187 -24.56 24.64 21.38
CA LYS A 187 -24.92 23.22 21.33
C LYS A 187 -26.15 22.94 20.47
N ASP A 188 -27.20 23.76 20.58
CA ASP A 188 -28.44 23.54 19.82
C ASP A 188 -28.18 23.74 18.32
N GLN A 189 -27.33 24.69 17.96
CA GLN A 189 -26.82 24.87 16.60
C GLN A 189 -25.92 23.69 16.15
N TYR A 190 -25.01 23.21 17.00
CA TYR A 190 -24.14 22.07 16.71
C TYR A 190 -24.94 20.80 16.42
N GLU A 191 -25.86 20.41 17.30
CA GLU A 191 -26.72 19.23 17.12
C GLU A 191 -27.63 19.38 15.89
N THR A 192 -28.15 20.59 15.63
CA THR A 192 -28.95 20.88 14.42
C THR A 192 -28.11 20.71 13.14
N LEU A 193 -26.89 21.23 13.11
CA LEU A 193 -25.99 21.11 11.96
C LEU A 193 -25.47 19.68 11.80
N LYS A 194 -25.20 18.97 12.90
CA LYS A 194 -24.82 17.54 12.88
C LYS A 194 -25.92 16.71 12.26
N ALA A 195 -27.17 16.82 12.74
CA ALA A 195 -28.31 16.11 12.18
C ALA A 195 -28.58 16.46 10.70
N GLN A 196 -28.30 17.69 10.26
CA GLN A 196 -28.38 18.07 8.84
C GLN A 196 -27.26 17.44 8.00
N LEU A 197 -26.02 17.40 8.49
CA LEU A 197 -24.90 16.75 7.81
C LEU A 197 -25.09 15.23 7.77
N GLU A 198 -25.45 14.59 8.88
CA GLU A 198 -25.85 13.17 8.91
C GLU A 198 -26.96 12.89 7.87
N GLY A 199 -27.96 13.76 7.79
CA GLY A 199 -29.00 13.71 6.76
C GLY A 199 -28.46 13.74 5.33
N ILE A 200 -27.51 14.63 5.04
CA ILE A 200 -26.86 14.76 3.72
C ILE A 200 -26.01 13.54 3.37
N TYR A 201 -25.22 13.03 4.31
CA TYR A 201 -24.40 11.83 4.12
C TYR A 201 -25.25 10.56 3.90
N SER A 202 -26.51 10.54 4.38
CA SER A 202 -27.31 9.31 4.52
C SER A 202 -28.59 9.16 3.65
N HIS A 203 -28.99 10.05 2.72
CA HIS A 203 -30.30 9.95 2.02
C HIS A 203 -30.28 10.06 0.46
N PRO A 204 -31.14 9.27 -0.26
CA PRO A 204 -31.54 9.53 -1.66
C PRO A 204 -33.04 9.23 -1.99
N ILE A 205 -33.42 9.08 -3.27
CA ILE A 205 -34.79 9.30 -3.83
C ILE A 205 -35.28 8.13 -4.75
N THR A 206 -36.39 7.45 -4.40
CA THR A 206 -36.76 6.03 -4.69
C THR A 206 -37.23 5.58 -6.10
N VAL A 207 -36.69 4.44 -6.65
CA VAL A 207 -37.20 3.59 -7.77
C VAL A 207 -36.67 2.12 -7.71
N GLN A 208 -37.52 1.06 -7.86
CA GLN A 208 -37.22 -0.36 -7.45
C GLN A 208 -37.28 -1.46 -8.55
N PHE A 209 -36.45 -2.54 -8.45
CA PHE A 209 -36.66 -3.94 -8.95
C PHE A 209 -35.67 -4.97 -8.27
N THR A 210 -35.76 -6.31 -8.51
CA THR A 210 -35.06 -7.39 -7.70
C THR A 210 -34.83 -8.78 -8.38
N ALA A 211 -33.76 -9.54 -8.03
CA ALA A 211 -33.53 -11.01 -8.26
C ALA A 211 -32.40 -11.61 -7.33
N GLU A 212 -32.17 -12.96 -7.30
CA GLU A 212 -31.32 -13.69 -6.29
C GLU A 212 -30.45 -14.88 -6.85
N THR A 213 -29.48 -15.42 -6.06
CA THR A 213 -28.44 -16.46 -6.39
C THR A 213 -28.02 -17.33 -5.15
N GLN A 214 -27.31 -18.48 -5.28
CA GLN A 214 -26.58 -19.20 -4.16
C GLN A 214 -25.54 -20.31 -4.59
N ALA A 215 -24.73 -20.85 -3.65
CA ALA A 215 -23.42 -21.57 -3.85
C ALA A 215 -23.15 -22.82 -2.92
N ALA A 216 -21.88 -23.36 -2.84
CA ALA A 216 -21.17 -23.92 -1.62
C ALA A 216 -20.11 -25.10 -1.77
N ALA A 217 -18.88 -24.90 -1.22
CA ALA A 217 -17.95 -25.71 -0.34
C ALA A 217 -17.51 -27.22 -0.51
N ALA A 218 -16.23 -27.56 -0.13
CA ALA A 218 -15.79 -28.38 1.08
C ALA A 218 -14.48 -29.29 1.04
N GLU A 219 -13.65 -29.27 2.14
CA GLU A 219 -12.76 -30.31 2.80
C GLU A 219 -11.59 -31.05 2.01
N GLU A 220 -10.41 -31.57 2.47
CA GLU A 220 -9.46 -31.70 3.67
C GLU A 220 -8.09 -32.27 3.10
N GLU A 221 -6.80 -32.16 3.54
CA GLU A 221 -6.06 -32.20 4.86
C GLU A 221 -4.60 -31.55 4.89
N LEU A 222 -3.46 -32.27 5.19
CA LEU A 222 -2.15 -31.70 5.68
C LEU A 222 -0.83 -32.54 5.46
N ASP A 223 0.36 -31.88 5.33
CA ASP A 223 1.68 -32.24 5.96
C ASP A 223 2.72 -31.07 5.90
N VAL A 224 3.71 -31.02 6.80
CA VAL A 224 4.55 -29.84 7.10
C VAL A 224 6.04 -30.01 6.76
N LYS A 225 6.67 -29.05 6.03
CA LYS A 225 8.16 -29.04 5.91
C LYS A 225 8.94 -27.74 5.68
N TYR A 226 8.30 -26.60 5.45
CA TYR A 226 8.96 -25.29 5.60
C TYR A 226 8.21 -24.46 6.65
N VAL A 227 8.77 -23.31 7.04
CA VAL A 227 8.14 -22.45 8.04
C VAL A 227 6.90 -21.84 7.42
N ARG A 228 5.73 -22.41 7.78
CA ARG A 228 4.43 -21.79 7.53
C ARG A 228 4.26 -20.59 8.46
N PHE A 229 3.53 -19.59 7.99
CA PHE A 229 3.09 -18.43 8.76
C PHE A 229 1.65 -18.10 8.37
N GLU A 230 0.85 -17.72 9.37
CA GLU A 230 -0.57 -17.39 9.17
C GLU A 230 -0.79 -15.86 9.00
N SER A 231 0.22 -15.05 9.33
CA SER A 231 0.18 -13.58 9.20
C SER A 231 1.58 -12.94 9.02
N ILE A 232 1.62 -11.63 8.72
CA ILE A 232 2.88 -10.86 8.59
C ILE A 232 3.65 -10.85 9.92
N GLY A 233 2.92 -10.63 11.03
CA GLY A 233 3.41 -10.70 12.40
C GLY A 233 4.08 -12.03 12.73
N ASP A 234 3.59 -13.14 12.19
CA ASP A 234 4.22 -14.46 12.36
C ASP A 234 5.56 -14.59 11.64
N LEU A 235 5.63 -14.17 10.38
CA LEU A 235 6.88 -14.16 9.60
C LEU A 235 7.98 -13.39 10.36
N TYR A 236 7.63 -12.26 10.96
CA TYR A 236 8.57 -11.43 11.72
C TYR A 236 8.84 -11.93 13.15
N LEU A 237 7.81 -12.15 13.96
CA LEU A 237 7.92 -12.43 15.40
C LEU A 237 8.22 -13.90 15.70
N LYS A 238 7.52 -14.84 15.05
CA LYS A 238 7.75 -16.29 15.19
C LYS A 238 8.96 -16.73 14.33
N GLY A 239 9.12 -16.18 13.12
CA GLY A 239 10.17 -16.53 12.15
C GLY A 239 11.50 -15.79 12.29
N ILE A 240 11.55 -14.50 11.90
CA ILE A 240 12.79 -13.73 11.70
C ILE A 240 13.47 -13.36 13.02
N LEU A 241 12.73 -12.77 13.96
CA LEU A 241 13.27 -12.16 15.18
C LEU A 241 14.07 -13.13 16.07
N PRO A 242 13.62 -14.38 16.35
CA PRO A 242 14.38 -15.33 17.17
C PRO A 242 15.67 -15.83 16.49
N LEU A 243 15.72 -15.83 15.16
CA LEU A 243 16.92 -16.13 14.39
C LEU A 243 17.87 -14.93 14.34
N TYR A 244 17.35 -13.70 14.32
CA TYR A 244 18.16 -12.49 14.39
C TYR A 244 18.81 -12.31 15.78
N GLU A 245 18.14 -12.73 16.86
CA GLU A 245 18.78 -12.79 18.19
C GLU A 245 20.00 -13.72 18.20
N GLN A 246 19.90 -14.88 17.53
CA GLN A 246 21.01 -15.81 17.35
C GLN A 246 22.13 -15.19 16.49
N ALA A 247 21.79 -14.38 15.48
CA ALA A 247 22.76 -13.65 14.66
C ALA A 247 23.61 -12.67 15.46
N PHE A 248 23.03 -11.97 16.46
CA PHE A 248 23.80 -11.17 17.42
C PHE A 248 24.67 -12.04 18.33
N LYS A 249 24.09 -13.09 18.94
CA LYS A 249 24.80 -14.02 19.86
C LYS A 249 25.99 -14.73 19.21
N LEU A 250 26.00 -14.84 17.87
CA LEU A 250 27.03 -15.53 17.08
C LEU A 250 27.90 -14.60 16.23
N GLY A 251 27.77 -13.27 16.39
CA GLY A 251 28.60 -12.29 15.67
C GLY A 251 28.40 -12.25 14.16
N TRP A 252 27.22 -12.62 13.66
CA TRP A 252 26.89 -12.58 12.23
C TRP A 252 26.51 -11.18 11.76
N VAL A 253 26.06 -10.31 12.66
CA VAL A 253 25.79 -8.89 12.40
C VAL A 253 27.12 -8.15 12.30
N LYS A 254 27.48 -7.70 11.10
CA LYS A 254 28.79 -7.12 10.75
C LYS A 254 28.75 -5.62 10.46
N TYR A 255 27.62 -5.11 9.95
CA TYR A 255 27.48 -3.73 9.50
C TYR A 255 26.41 -3.02 10.32
N SER A 256 26.74 -1.87 10.90
CA SER A 256 25.90 -1.24 11.92
C SER A 256 24.79 -0.30 11.41
N ASN A 257 24.70 -0.12 10.08
CA ASN A 257 23.86 0.82 9.31
C ASN A 257 23.77 2.29 9.77
N LEU A 258 24.43 2.65 10.88
CA LEU A 258 24.55 4.00 11.46
C LEU A 258 24.66 5.11 10.41
N ASN A 259 25.57 4.96 9.43
CA ASN A 259 25.80 6.00 8.43
C ASN A 259 24.64 6.10 7.42
N LEU A 260 23.99 4.98 7.08
CA LEU A 260 22.76 5.00 6.28
C LEU A 260 21.68 5.77 7.03
N ASN A 261 21.23 5.27 8.18
CA ASN A 261 20.10 5.84 8.91
C ASN A 261 20.33 7.31 9.32
N ASN A 262 21.57 7.69 9.66
CA ASN A 262 21.89 9.09 9.97
C ASN A 262 21.92 9.99 8.72
N GLU A 263 22.29 9.46 7.54
CA GLU A 263 22.18 10.16 6.25
C GLU A 263 20.73 10.30 5.74
N LEU A 264 19.76 9.61 6.39
CA LEU A 264 18.33 9.83 6.18
C LEU A 264 17.71 10.84 7.16
N LEU A 265 18.29 10.99 8.36
CA LEU A 265 17.77 11.80 9.46
C LEU A 265 18.37 13.21 9.55
N ASP A 266 19.39 13.51 8.75
CA ASP A 266 19.98 14.86 8.66
C ASP A 266 18.97 15.84 8.05
N LYS A 267 18.55 16.84 8.85
CA LYS A 267 17.55 17.86 8.48
C LYS A 267 17.93 18.71 7.25
N ASN A 268 19.17 18.65 6.78
CA ASN A 268 19.62 19.28 5.53
C ASN A 268 19.30 18.46 4.27
N TYR A 269 19.19 17.13 4.38
CA TYR A 269 18.89 16.23 3.24
C TYR A 269 17.47 15.65 3.33
N ALA A 270 16.97 15.39 4.54
CA ALA A 270 15.63 14.85 4.80
C ALA A 270 14.47 15.77 4.37
N ARG A 271 14.76 17.03 3.99
CA ARG A 271 13.77 18.02 3.55
C ARG A 271 13.38 17.93 2.07
N GLU A 272 14.17 17.25 1.24
CA GLU A 272 14.08 17.42 -0.23
C GLU A 272 13.66 16.17 -1.00
N GLY A 273 13.45 15.02 -0.35
CA GLY A 273 12.85 13.84 -0.99
C GLY A 273 13.46 12.50 -0.57
N PHE A 274 13.13 12.04 0.63
CA PHE A 274 13.28 10.63 0.99
C PHE A 274 11.99 10.12 1.66
N LEU A 275 11.91 8.81 1.89
CA LEU A 275 10.85 8.18 2.70
C LEU A 275 10.72 8.88 4.07
N PRO A 276 9.52 8.93 4.68
CA PRO A 276 9.35 9.53 6.01
C PRO A 276 10.04 8.67 7.07
N VAL A 277 11.31 8.96 7.38
CA VAL A 277 12.08 8.11 8.30
C VAL A 277 11.71 8.37 9.76
N GLY A 278 11.32 7.30 10.43
CA GLY A 278 10.74 7.30 11.77
C GLY A 278 9.23 7.07 11.68
N PRO A 279 8.65 6.36 12.67
CA PRO A 279 7.30 5.82 12.62
C PRO A 279 6.24 6.86 12.25
N VAL A 280 5.17 6.37 11.63
CA VAL A 280 3.99 7.16 11.26
C VAL A 280 3.44 7.87 12.48
N TYR A 281 3.42 7.16 13.62
CA TYR A 281 3.14 7.74 14.91
C TYR A 281 4.40 8.38 15.55
N ARG A 282 4.41 9.71 15.62
CA ARG A 282 5.48 10.50 16.26
C ARG A 282 5.03 11.05 17.62
N ASP A 283 5.40 10.34 18.69
CA ASP A 283 5.45 10.92 20.05
C ASP A 283 6.34 12.18 20.02
N LYS A 284 5.92 13.25 20.70
CA LYS A 284 6.69 14.49 20.93
C LYS A 284 8.11 14.24 21.46
N ASN A 285 8.31 13.16 22.22
CA ASN A 285 9.64 12.76 22.68
C ASN A 285 10.56 12.25 21.55
N PHE A 286 10.12 12.23 20.28
CA PHE A 286 10.90 11.72 19.15
C PHE A 286 12.29 12.37 19.04
N GLU A 287 12.48 13.67 19.28
CA GLU A 287 13.84 14.25 19.24
C GLU A 287 14.78 13.67 20.31
N LYS A 288 14.24 13.17 21.43
CA LYS A 288 14.99 12.53 22.51
C LYS A 288 15.19 11.03 22.25
N SER A 289 14.13 10.33 21.85
CA SER A 289 14.16 8.90 21.50
C SER A 289 15.05 8.64 20.28
N ALA A 290 14.97 9.50 19.26
CA ALA A 290 15.89 9.50 18.12
C ALA A 290 17.32 9.77 18.58
N GLN A 291 17.61 10.73 19.46
CA GLN A 291 18.97 10.97 19.96
C GLN A 291 19.58 9.80 20.76
N GLU A 292 18.77 8.88 21.28
CA GLU A 292 19.24 7.65 21.92
C GLU A 292 19.44 6.53 20.88
N ASN A 293 18.48 6.31 19.97
CA ASN A 293 18.58 5.31 18.90
C ASN A 293 19.64 5.64 17.82
N GLN A 294 19.79 6.92 17.44
CA GLN A 294 20.75 7.44 16.43
C GLN A 294 22.21 7.06 16.71
N LYS A 295 22.55 6.76 17.97
CA LYS A 295 23.94 6.48 18.34
C LYS A 295 24.42 5.12 17.85
N GLN A 296 23.54 4.10 17.81
CA GLN A 296 23.91 2.71 17.50
C GLN A 296 22.75 1.86 16.92
N PRO A 297 22.08 2.28 15.81
CA PRO A 297 20.75 1.79 15.43
C PRO A 297 20.63 0.27 15.19
N LEU A 298 21.69 -0.45 14.82
CA LEU A 298 21.67 -1.93 14.70
C LEU A 298 22.83 -2.65 15.42
N ARG A 299 23.46 -2.04 16.44
CA ARG A 299 24.45 -2.77 17.27
C ARG A 299 23.85 -3.45 18.50
N HIS A 300 22.58 -3.19 18.80
CA HIS A 300 21.85 -3.80 19.90
C HIS A 300 20.60 -4.49 19.37
N TYR A 301 20.39 -5.75 19.80
CA TYR A 301 19.24 -6.55 19.41
C TYR A 301 17.89 -5.89 19.75
N LYS A 302 17.85 -5.07 20.82
CA LYS A 302 16.68 -4.25 21.17
C LYS A 302 16.15 -3.49 19.95
N ASN A 303 17.02 -2.87 19.17
CA ASN A 303 16.61 -2.02 18.06
C ASN A 303 16.07 -2.83 16.86
N VAL A 304 16.53 -4.08 16.68
CA VAL A 304 15.92 -5.01 15.71
C VAL A 304 14.54 -5.44 16.19
N LYS A 305 14.36 -5.68 17.50
CA LYS A 305 13.04 -5.91 18.07
C LYS A 305 12.14 -4.68 17.89
N ASP A 306 12.64 -3.48 18.18
CA ASP A 306 11.88 -2.23 18.05
C ASP A 306 11.42 -2.04 16.59
N VAL A 307 12.29 -2.25 15.60
CA VAL A 307 11.95 -2.21 14.15
C VAL A 307 10.94 -3.30 13.74
N VAL A 308 11.11 -4.54 14.23
CA VAL A 308 10.15 -5.62 13.98
C VAL A 308 8.78 -5.31 14.61
N GLN A 309 8.76 -4.68 15.78
CA GLN A 309 7.52 -4.23 16.40
C GLN A 309 6.92 -3.03 15.68
N GLU A 310 7.70 -2.18 15.00
CA GLU A 310 7.21 -1.08 14.18
C GLU A 310 6.46 -1.62 12.96
N ILE A 311 7.07 -2.50 12.16
CA ILE A 311 6.43 -3.11 10.97
C ILE A 311 5.11 -3.80 11.33
N VAL A 312 5.10 -4.62 12.38
CA VAL A 312 3.87 -5.34 12.79
C VAL A 312 2.81 -4.40 13.36
N ILE A 313 3.20 -3.27 13.97
CA ILE A 313 2.24 -2.26 14.49
C ILE A 313 1.71 -1.33 13.40
N GLU A 314 2.46 -1.12 12.32
CA GLU A 314 2.01 -0.29 11.19
C GLU A 314 1.18 -1.12 10.19
N GLY A 315 1.45 -2.42 10.00
CA GLY A 315 0.58 -3.37 9.29
C GLY A 315 -0.64 -3.84 10.08
N GLU A 316 -0.48 -4.94 10.84
CA GLU A 316 -1.56 -5.61 11.63
C GLU A 316 -2.15 -4.75 12.76
N GLY A 317 -1.51 -3.64 13.09
CA GLY A 317 -1.78 -2.94 14.34
C GLY A 317 -1.29 -3.76 15.53
N PHE A 318 -2.14 -3.91 16.54
CA PHE A 318 -1.71 -4.59 17.77
C PHE A 318 -2.13 -6.06 17.76
N ALA A 319 -1.29 -6.96 18.28
CA ALA A 319 -1.62 -8.38 18.47
C ALA A 319 -2.90 -8.66 19.30
N ASN A 320 -3.44 -7.63 19.97
CA ASN A 320 -4.77 -7.63 20.59
C ASN A 320 -5.65 -6.52 19.96
N PHE A 321 -5.76 -6.47 18.62
CA PHE A 321 -6.40 -5.38 17.87
C PHE A 321 -7.80 -5.09 18.38
N ARG A 322 -8.64 -6.14 18.43
CA ARG A 322 -10.03 -6.09 18.91
C ARG A 322 -10.14 -5.43 20.30
N SER A 323 -9.38 -5.91 21.29
CA SER A 323 -9.41 -5.34 22.64
C SER A 323 -8.91 -3.89 22.73
N ARG A 324 -8.12 -3.43 21.76
CA ARG A 324 -7.65 -2.03 21.68
C ARG A 324 -8.63 -1.14 20.92
N ALA A 325 -9.35 -1.67 19.94
CA ALA A 325 -10.51 -1.01 19.35
C ALA A 325 -11.63 -0.83 20.39
N GLU A 326 -11.97 -1.88 21.12
CA GLU A 326 -12.92 -1.84 22.25
C GLU A 326 -12.47 -0.82 23.32
N ALA A 327 -11.19 -0.78 23.68
CA ALA A 327 -10.65 0.20 24.64
C ALA A 327 -10.67 1.65 24.12
N LEU A 328 -10.41 1.88 22.83
CA LEU A 328 -10.54 3.21 22.20
C LEU A 328 -12.00 3.68 22.24
N LEU A 329 -12.93 2.83 21.79
CA LEU A 329 -14.37 3.13 21.78
C LEU A 329 -14.90 3.41 23.19
N ALA A 330 -14.49 2.61 24.18
CA ALA A 330 -14.83 2.84 25.58
C ALA A 330 -14.22 4.13 26.14
N LYS A 331 -12.99 4.51 25.72
CA LYS A 331 -12.36 5.77 26.15
C LYS A 331 -13.05 6.99 25.53
N VAL A 332 -13.50 6.90 24.28
CA VAL A 332 -14.32 7.92 23.64
C VAL A 332 -15.67 8.07 24.35
N GLU A 333 -16.31 6.97 24.74
CA GLU A 333 -17.54 7.02 25.55
C GLU A 333 -17.29 7.63 26.95
N GLU A 334 -16.17 7.31 27.61
CA GLU A 334 -15.76 7.88 28.89
C GLU A 334 -15.58 9.41 28.80
N LEU A 335 -14.87 9.90 27.77
CA LEU A 335 -14.70 11.34 27.51
C LEU A 335 -16.05 12.04 27.29
N GLY A 336 -17.00 11.38 26.60
CA GLY A 336 -18.35 11.89 26.40
C GLY A 336 -19.18 12.05 27.68
N GLN A 337 -18.81 11.39 28.79
CA GLN A 337 -19.53 11.41 30.07
C GLN A 337 -19.07 12.52 31.03
N ASP A 338 -17.80 12.97 30.97
CA ASP A 338 -17.23 13.94 31.92
C ASP A 338 -17.46 15.42 31.50
N THR A 339 -18.21 15.65 30.43
CA THR A 339 -18.44 16.99 29.85
C THR A 339 -19.70 17.68 30.38
N THR A 340 -19.60 18.98 30.62
CA THR A 340 -20.77 19.84 30.94
C THR A 340 -21.71 20.06 29.76
N LEU A 341 -21.25 19.80 28.53
CA LEU A 341 -22.07 19.80 27.31
C LEU A 341 -22.77 18.44 27.08
N GLY A 342 -22.14 17.33 27.47
CA GLY A 342 -22.75 16.00 27.57
C GLY A 342 -22.96 15.28 26.24
N GLY A 343 -22.19 14.21 26.01
CA GLY A 343 -22.42 13.23 24.94
C GLY A 343 -21.63 13.42 23.63
N GLU A 344 -20.58 14.24 23.63
CA GLU A 344 -19.75 14.55 22.45
C GLU A 344 -18.30 13.99 22.60
N GLY A 345 -18.18 12.69 22.90
CA GLY A 345 -16.88 12.06 23.20
C GLY A 345 -15.85 12.15 22.06
N GLU A 346 -16.31 12.19 20.82
CA GLU A 346 -15.49 12.34 19.62
C GLU A 346 -14.94 13.78 19.48
N ARG A 347 -15.67 14.77 20.00
CA ARG A 347 -15.21 16.18 20.06
C ARG A 347 -14.10 16.35 21.08
N GLU A 348 -14.23 15.74 22.25
CA GLU A 348 -13.19 15.71 23.29
C GLU A 348 -11.95 14.92 22.84
N TYR A 349 -12.15 13.80 22.13
CA TYR A 349 -11.06 13.07 21.48
C TYR A 349 -10.32 13.95 20.46
N LEU A 350 -11.06 14.74 19.67
CA LEU A 350 -10.49 15.70 18.73
C LEU A 350 -9.79 16.88 19.43
N ASP A 351 -10.33 17.40 20.54
CA ASP A 351 -9.66 18.43 21.34
C ASP A 351 -8.38 17.90 21.96
N ALA A 352 -8.37 16.69 22.49
CA ALA A 352 -7.15 16.03 22.94
C ALA A 352 -6.11 15.90 21.82
N LEU A 353 -6.51 15.52 20.58
CA LEU A 353 -5.61 15.49 19.41
C LEU A 353 -5.07 16.87 19.00
N ILE A 354 -5.81 17.95 19.25
CA ILE A 354 -5.43 19.32 18.89
C ILE A 354 -4.56 19.94 19.99
N GLU A 355 -4.95 19.80 21.27
CA GLU A 355 -4.14 20.21 22.41
C GLU A 355 -2.81 19.45 22.43
N ASP A 356 -2.79 18.15 22.13
CA ASP A 356 -1.56 17.38 22.06
C ASP A 356 -0.57 18.01 21.08
N LYS A 357 -0.98 18.27 19.82
CA LYS A 357 -0.15 18.94 18.81
C LYS A 357 0.40 20.31 19.22
N ASN A 358 -0.22 20.99 20.20
CA ASN A 358 0.17 22.32 20.67
C ASN A 358 0.88 22.32 22.04
N THR A 359 1.01 21.18 22.72
CA THR A 359 1.55 21.08 24.09
C THR A 359 2.92 20.39 24.15
N PRO A 360 3.85 20.84 25.02
CA PRO A 360 5.17 20.22 25.20
C PRO A 360 5.18 19.02 26.16
N THR A 361 4.03 18.67 26.76
CA THR A 361 3.86 17.49 27.62
C THR A 361 3.86 16.21 26.79
N PRO A 362 4.36 15.06 27.31
CA PRO A 362 4.24 13.77 26.62
C PRO A 362 2.79 13.45 26.26
N THR A 363 2.57 12.83 25.10
CA THR A 363 1.24 12.41 24.65
C THR A 363 0.69 11.31 25.58
N PRO A 364 -0.57 11.37 26.04
CA PRO A 364 -1.14 10.34 26.91
C PRO A 364 -1.10 8.94 26.29
N ASP A 365 -0.90 7.89 27.10
CA ASP A 365 -0.80 6.50 26.62
C ASP A 365 -2.05 6.08 25.82
N TRP A 366 -3.25 6.44 26.28
CA TRP A 366 -4.51 6.12 25.59
C TRP A 366 -4.66 6.83 24.25
N LEU A 367 -4.14 8.06 24.13
CA LEU A 367 -4.17 8.85 22.88
C LEU A 367 -3.10 8.35 21.90
N THR A 368 -1.93 7.99 22.42
CA THR A 368 -0.86 7.28 21.69
C THR A 368 -1.36 5.97 21.09
N ASP A 369 -2.01 5.13 21.89
CA ASP A 369 -2.54 3.84 21.45
C ASP A 369 -3.71 3.99 20.48
N GLY A 370 -4.62 4.95 20.72
CA GLY A 370 -5.70 5.28 19.80
C GLY A 370 -5.20 5.82 18.45
N GLN A 371 -4.21 6.71 18.44
CA GLN A 371 -3.60 7.21 17.22
C GLN A 371 -2.85 6.11 16.45
N ARG A 372 -2.11 5.24 17.14
CA ARG A 372 -1.44 4.09 16.50
C ARG A 372 -2.42 3.12 15.88
N LEU A 373 -3.51 2.79 16.58
CA LEU A 373 -4.57 1.93 16.05
C LEU A 373 -5.14 2.52 14.75
N ARG A 374 -5.55 3.79 14.78
CA ARG A 374 -6.09 4.53 13.61
C ARG A 374 -5.10 4.70 12.45
N LEU A 375 -3.80 4.55 12.71
CA LEU A 375 -2.74 4.65 11.71
C LEU A 375 -2.29 3.28 11.16
N SER A 376 -2.75 2.15 11.69
CA SER A 376 -2.43 0.83 11.14
C SER A 376 -3.11 0.59 9.77
N HIS A 377 -2.50 -0.23 8.91
CA HIS A 377 -3.04 -0.62 7.61
C HIS A 377 -4.40 -1.29 7.77
N LEU A 378 -4.48 -2.30 8.66
CA LEU A 378 -5.70 -3.03 8.98
C LEU A 378 -6.87 -2.08 9.30
N TYR A 379 -6.66 -1.09 10.18
CA TYR A 379 -7.69 -0.12 10.55
C TYR A 379 -8.17 0.68 9.34
N ARG A 380 -7.25 1.19 8.51
CA ARG A 380 -7.62 1.98 7.32
C ARG A 380 -8.41 1.15 6.31
N PHE A 381 -8.04 -0.12 6.13
CA PHE A 381 -8.73 -1.01 5.20
C PHE A 381 -10.14 -1.38 5.70
N ILE A 382 -10.31 -1.57 7.01
CA ILE A 382 -11.63 -1.73 7.65
C ILE A 382 -12.53 -0.53 7.38
N ILE A 383 -12.03 0.71 7.54
CA ILE A 383 -12.82 1.93 7.27
C ILE A 383 -13.21 2.03 5.79
N ILE A 384 -12.30 1.70 4.86
CA ILE A 384 -12.60 1.68 3.42
C ILE A 384 -13.66 0.62 3.11
N TRP A 385 -13.57 -0.57 3.69
CA TRP A 385 -14.54 -1.65 3.49
C TRP A 385 -15.94 -1.31 4.05
N GLU A 386 -16.03 -0.83 5.29
CA GLU A 386 -17.30 -0.41 5.90
C GLU A 386 -17.94 0.77 5.17
N GLU A 387 -17.16 1.75 4.68
CA GLU A 387 -17.71 2.83 3.84
C GLU A 387 -18.11 2.35 2.43
N LEU A 388 -17.44 1.35 1.85
CA LEU A 388 -17.82 0.74 0.58
C LEU A 388 -19.09 -0.11 0.72
N GLU A 389 -19.23 -0.87 1.81
CA GLU A 389 -20.45 -1.60 2.16
C GLU A 389 -21.64 -0.67 2.33
N GLN A 390 -21.46 0.51 2.95
CA GLN A 390 -22.51 1.53 3.01
C GLN A 390 -22.97 2.05 1.64
N GLU A 391 -22.15 1.93 0.59
CA GLU A 391 -22.52 2.26 -0.79
C GLU A 391 -23.16 1.08 -1.55
N LYS A 392 -23.05 -0.16 -1.04
CA LYS A 392 -23.63 -1.39 -1.61
C LYS A 392 -24.93 -1.86 -0.94
N CYS A 393 -25.01 -1.77 0.39
CA CYS A 393 -25.76 -2.73 1.20
C CYS A 393 -27.30 -2.68 1.07
N GLY A 394 -27.86 -3.57 0.25
CA GLY A 394 -29.21 -4.09 0.40
C GLY A 394 -29.21 -5.49 1.03
N GLY A 395 -29.37 -5.58 2.35
CA GLY A 395 -29.38 -6.84 3.10
C GLY A 395 -30.71 -7.15 3.82
N SER A 396 -30.93 -8.41 4.16
CA SER A 396 -32.13 -8.86 4.90
C SER A 396 -31.98 -8.70 6.41
N LEU A 397 -32.81 -7.85 7.03
CA LEU A 397 -32.88 -7.73 8.48
C LEU A 397 -33.88 -8.74 9.08
N SER A 398 -33.43 -9.97 9.32
CA SER A 398 -34.00 -10.83 10.38
C SER A 398 -33.46 -10.34 11.73
N GLY A 399 -34.24 -9.51 12.42
CA GLY A 399 -33.76 -8.83 13.63
C GLY A 399 -34.07 -9.56 14.94
N GLU A 400 -33.22 -9.34 15.94
CA GLU A 400 -33.56 -9.47 17.36
C GLU A 400 -33.00 -8.27 18.14
N THR A 401 -33.76 -7.75 19.11
CA THR A 401 -33.39 -6.56 19.88
C THR A 401 -33.09 -6.90 21.33
N SER A 402 -31.81 -6.88 21.70
CA SER A 402 -31.34 -6.97 23.09
C SER A 402 -30.70 -5.65 23.53
N ALA A 403 -30.83 -5.29 24.81
CA ALA A 403 -30.84 -3.88 25.23
C ALA A 403 -29.64 -3.44 26.06
N ASN A 404 -29.06 -2.28 25.69
CA ASN A 404 -28.34 -1.39 26.60
C ASN A 404 -28.46 0.06 26.09
N ALA A 405 -28.38 1.07 26.96
CA ALA A 405 -28.82 2.43 26.61
C ALA A 405 -27.96 3.13 25.52
N GLY A 406 -26.62 3.07 25.62
CA GLY A 406 -25.71 3.58 24.57
C GLY A 406 -25.78 2.74 23.30
N VAL A 407 -25.72 1.41 23.46
CA VAL A 407 -25.88 0.41 22.39
C VAL A 407 -27.16 0.65 21.57
N ALA A 408 -28.28 1.01 22.23
CA ALA A 408 -29.55 1.31 21.55
C ALA A 408 -29.54 2.61 20.72
N LYS A 409 -28.57 3.52 20.91
CA LYS A 409 -28.35 4.68 20.02
C LYS A 409 -27.61 4.23 18.76
N ARG A 410 -26.49 3.49 18.89
CA ARG A 410 -25.74 2.92 17.75
C ARG A 410 -26.56 1.91 16.95
N GLN A 411 -27.24 0.95 17.59
CA GLN A 411 -28.16 0.01 16.91
C GLN A 411 -29.28 0.72 16.15
N LYS A 412 -29.87 1.81 16.69
CA LYS A 412 -30.85 2.61 15.96
C LYS A 412 -30.23 3.35 14.79
N ARG A 413 -28.99 3.85 14.92
CA ARG A 413 -28.25 4.48 13.82
C ARG A 413 -27.99 3.45 12.71
N ARG A 414 -27.45 2.27 13.05
CA ARG A 414 -27.23 1.16 12.10
C ARG A 414 -28.51 0.67 11.45
N PHE A 415 -29.63 0.64 12.18
CA PHE A 415 -30.95 0.35 11.60
C PHE A 415 -31.36 1.42 10.58
N TRP A 416 -31.17 2.72 10.88
CA TRP A 416 -31.43 3.82 9.94
C TRP A 416 -30.45 3.84 8.76
N GLN A 417 -29.16 3.60 8.98
CA GLN A 417 -28.14 3.47 7.93
C GLN A 417 -28.47 2.30 7.01
N LYS A 418 -28.73 1.08 7.51
CA LYS A 418 -29.14 -0.07 6.69
C LYS A 418 -30.52 0.13 6.03
N TRP A 419 -31.46 0.85 6.65
CA TRP A 419 -32.75 1.20 6.03
C TRP A 419 -32.59 2.20 4.88
N ASN A 420 -31.74 3.22 5.06
CA ASN A 420 -31.38 4.18 4.01
C ASN A 420 -30.47 3.57 2.93
N ALA A 421 -29.59 2.62 3.26
CA ALA A 421 -28.78 1.83 2.30
C ALA A 421 -29.68 0.94 1.43
N ARG A 422 -30.76 0.39 2.02
CA ARG A 422 -31.78 -0.31 1.27
C ARG A 422 -32.63 0.63 0.39
N GLN A 423 -32.89 1.87 0.82
CA GLN A 423 -33.45 2.88 -0.09
C GLN A 423 -32.44 3.21 -1.21
N LEU A 424 -31.16 3.44 -0.91
CA LEU A 424 -30.05 3.66 -1.86
C LEU A 424 -30.05 2.64 -3.01
N GLN A 425 -29.98 1.34 -2.71
CA GLN A 425 -29.99 0.31 -3.75
C GLN A 425 -31.33 0.30 -4.52
N MET A 426 -32.45 0.55 -3.82
CA MET A 426 -33.77 0.86 -4.39
C MET A 426 -33.90 2.29 -4.98
N THR A 427 -32.79 2.90 -5.43
CA THR A 427 -32.76 4.20 -6.14
C THR A 427 -31.77 4.19 -7.30
N SER A 428 -30.53 3.73 -7.09
CA SER A 428 -29.46 3.81 -8.08
C SER A 428 -29.57 2.75 -9.17
N GLY A 429 -30.13 1.57 -8.83
CA GLY A 429 -30.20 0.42 -9.72
C GLY A 429 -28.83 -0.10 -10.21
N CYS A 430 -27.75 0.36 -9.59
CA CYS A 430 -26.36 0.14 -9.99
C CYS A 430 -25.48 0.16 -8.74
N ASP A 431 -24.57 -0.81 -8.63
CA ASP A 431 -23.56 -0.86 -7.57
C ASP A 431 -22.52 0.24 -7.78
N PHE A 432 -22.12 0.90 -6.68
CA PHE A 432 -21.09 1.94 -6.74
C PHE A 432 -19.70 1.32 -6.93
N LYS A 433 -19.13 1.50 -8.13
CA LYS A 433 -17.71 1.18 -8.42
C LYS A 433 -16.82 2.39 -8.11
N PRO A 434 -15.88 2.31 -7.16
CA PRO A 434 -14.97 3.42 -6.82
C PRO A 434 -13.74 3.48 -7.75
N ALA A 435 -13.32 2.34 -8.30
CA ALA A 435 -12.36 2.27 -9.39
C ALA A 435 -12.94 2.88 -10.69
N ARG A 436 -12.04 3.30 -11.59
CA ARG A 436 -12.40 3.62 -12.98
C ARG A 436 -12.73 2.36 -13.76
N GLU A 437 -13.67 2.48 -14.67
CA GLU A 437 -13.86 1.50 -15.74
C GLU A 437 -12.95 1.91 -16.91
N PRO A 438 -12.07 1.02 -17.41
CA PRO A 438 -11.24 1.31 -18.57
C PRO A 438 -12.05 1.64 -19.82
N ILE A 439 -11.44 2.40 -20.74
CA ILE A 439 -11.94 2.56 -22.12
C ILE A 439 -12.10 1.17 -22.74
N SER A 440 -13.21 0.92 -23.44
CA SER A 440 -13.52 -0.44 -23.91
C SER A 440 -12.54 -0.88 -25.00
N GLN A 441 -12.33 -2.19 -25.13
CA GLN A 441 -11.51 -2.74 -26.22
C GLN A 441 -12.10 -2.39 -27.60
N GLU A 442 -13.42 -2.26 -27.71
CA GLU A 442 -14.13 -1.87 -28.94
C GLU A 442 -13.88 -0.39 -29.32
N ASP A 443 -13.59 0.47 -28.34
CA ASP A 443 -13.19 1.87 -28.54
C ASP A 443 -11.69 2.01 -28.86
N VAL A 444 -10.86 1.14 -28.28
CA VAL A 444 -9.39 1.15 -28.47
C VAL A 444 -8.98 0.55 -29.81
N ASP A 445 -9.52 -0.60 -30.21
CA ASP A 445 -9.06 -1.33 -31.40
C ASP A 445 -9.17 -0.58 -32.75
N PRO A 446 -10.24 0.21 -33.02
CA PRO A 446 -10.32 1.03 -34.23
C PRO A 446 -9.32 2.19 -34.24
N ASN A 447 -8.82 2.58 -33.07
CA ASN A 447 -8.00 3.78 -32.88
C ASN A 447 -6.52 3.40 -32.71
N LEU A 448 -5.77 3.43 -33.81
CA LEU A 448 -4.35 3.07 -33.84
C LEU A 448 -3.50 3.80 -32.79
N GLY A 449 -3.88 5.03 -32.40
CA GLY A 449 -3.19 5.80 -31.36
C GLY A 449 -3.45 5.26 -29.95
N LEU A 450 -4.72 5.07 -29.58
CA LEU A 450 -5.10 4.46 -28.30
C LEU A 450 -4.57 3.03 -28.18
N LYS A 451 -4.56 2.29 -29.29
CA LYS A 451 -4.02 0.94 -29.37
C LYS A 451 -2.51 0.90 -29.14
N LYS A 452 -1.71 1.74 -29.83
CA LYS A 452 -0.26 1.85 -29.59
C LYS A 452 0.03 2.18 -28.12
N LEU A 453 -0.67 3.16 -27.55
CA LEU A 453 -0.53 3.54 -26.15
C LEU A 453 -0.79 2.34 -25.23
N THR A 454 -1.91 1.63 -25.42
CA THR A 454 -2.31 0.47 -24.61
C THR A 454 -1.31 -0.70 -24.72
N GLU A 455 -0.77 -0.97 -25.92
CA GLU A 455 0.20 -2.06 -26.16
C GLU A 455 1.60 -1.74 -25.59
N GLU A 456 2.05 -0.49 -25.64
CA GLU A 456 3.40 -0.09 -25.20
C GLU A 456 3.50 0.28 -23.72
N LEU A 457 2.42 0.81 -23.10
CA LEU A 457 2.41 1.32 -21.73
C LEU A 457 3.01 0.34 -20.71
N PRO A 458 2.68 -0.98 -20.69
CA PRO A 458 3.24 -1.90 -19.71
C PRO A 458 4.76 -2.03 -19.81
N ALA A 459 5.32 -1.99 -21.03
CA ALA A 459 6.76 -2.04 -21.23
C ALA A 459 7.44 -0.78 -20.70
N GLN A 460 6.89 0.40 -20.98
CA GLN A 460 7.43 1.67 -20.50
C GLN A 460 7.33 1.80 -18.97
N PHE A 461 6.22 1.34 -18.38
CA PHE A 461 6.10 1.22 -16.93
C PHE A 461 7.20 0.32 -16.34
N ASN A 462 7.38 -0.89 -16.89
CA ASN A 462 8.41 -1.83 -16.45
C ASN A 462 9.83 -1.24 -16.62
N ALA A 463 10.06 -0.37 -17.61
CA ALA A 463 11.31 0.37 -17.78
C ALA A 463 11.59 1.28 -16.59
N CYS A 464 10.63 2.10 -16.18
CA CYS A 464 10.74 3.00 -15.03
C CYS A 464 10.79 2.24 -13.69
N TYR A 465 10.08 1.12 -13.57
CA TYR A 465 10.17 0.25 -12.39
C TYR A 465 11.57 -0.40 -12.28
N LEU A 466 12.15 -0.85 -13.39
CA LEU A 466 13.54 -1.33 -13.44
C LEU A 466 14.55 -0.26 -13.00
N VAL A 467 14.35 1.00 -13.39
CA VAL A 467 15.16 2.13 -12.92
C VAL A 467 15.09 2.27 -11.39
N LEU A 468 13.88 2.24 -10.83
CA LEU A 468 13.67 2.28 -9.38
C LEU A 468 14.40 1.13 -8.68
N LEU A 469 14.26 -0.11 -9.15
CA LEU A 469 14.88 -1.28 -8.50
C LEU A 469 16.41 -1.32 -8.66
N ALA A 470 16.95 -0.89 -9.81
CA ALA A 470 18.38 -0.76 -10.01
C ALA A 470 18.99 0.28 -9.06
N TRP A 471 18.40 1.47 -8.96
CA TRP A 471 18.88 2.53 -8.07
C TRP A 471 18.66 2.23 -6.58
N LEU A 472 17.54 1.62 -6.19
CA LEU A 472 17.35 1.11 -4.83
C LEU A 472 18.44 0.08 -4.49
N SER A 473 18.77 -0.84 -5.39
CA SER A 473 19.83 -1.83 -5.18
C SER A 473 21.22 -1.21 -5.01
N ARG A 474 21.53 -0.11 -5.73
CA ARG A 474 22.73 0.71 -5.47
C ARG A 474 22.68 1.38 -4.09
N MET A 475 21.51 1.88 -3.69
CA MET A 475 21.34 2.61 -2.44
C MET A 475 21.67 1.76 -1.19
N TYR A 476 21.59 0.42 -1.26
CA TYR A 476 21.92 -0.48 -0.15
C TYR A 476 23.31 -1.14 -0.21
N GLU A 477 24.10 -0.90 -1.27
CA GLU A 477 25.37 -1.61 -1.55
C GLU A 477 26.34 -1.65 -0.35
N ILE A 478 26.91 -2.83 -0.06
CA ILE A 478 27.73 -3.00 1.15
C ILE A 478 29.17 -2.52 0.96
N ARG A 479 29.78 -2.87 -0.18
CA ARG A 479 31.23 -2.76 -0.37
C ARG A 479 31.69 -1.31 -0.47
N ASP A 480 31.05 -0.53 -1.34
CA ASP A 480 31.56 0.78 -1.76
C ASP A 480 30.72 1.96 -1.23
N TRP A 481 29.85 1.71 -0.25
CA TRP A 481 28.95 2.68 0.41
C TRP A 481 29.58 4.05 0.67
N GLN A 482 30.78 4.06 1.27
CA GLN A 482 31.47 5.29 1.69
C GLN A 482 32.34 5.89 0.57
N ALA A 483 32.62 5.13 -0.50
CA ALA A 483 33.39 5.62 -1.65
C ALA A 483 32.52 6.47 -2.59
N ASP A 484 31.29 6.02 -2.89
CA ASP A 484 30.38 6.68 -3.84
C ASP A 484 29.26 7.50 -3.15
N LYS A 485 29.52 8.00 -1.94
CA LYS A 485 28.51 8.71 -1.12
C LYS A 485 27.76 9.83 -1.88
N PRO A 486 28.39 10.71 -2.68
CA PRO A 486 27.66 11.78 -3.37
C PRO A 486 26.64 11.27 -4.40
N ARG A 487 26.97 10.24 -5.20
CA ARG A 487 26.01 9.64 -6.13
C ARG A 487 24.93 8.88 -5.38
N ARG A 488 25.29 8.17 -4.30
CA ARG A 488 24.33 7.49 -3.41
C ARG A 488 23.31 8.46 -2.82
N GLN A 489 23.71 9.68 -2.45
CA GLN A 489 22.81 10.74 -2.00
C GLN A 489 21.93 11.29 -3.12
N ALA A 490 22.47 11.50 -4.33
CA ALA A 490 21.66 11.90 -5.49
C ALA A 490 20.61 10.83 -5.85
N ILE A 491 20.98 9.55 -5.82
CA ILE A 491 20.08 8.40 -5.99
C ILE A 491 19.00 8.39 -4.89
N GLN A 492 19.38 8.59 -3.62
CA GLN A 492 18.45 8.64 -2.49
C GLN A 492 17.36 9.73 -2.67
N MET A 493 17.72 10.88 -3.28
CA MET A 493 16.81 11.98 -3.61
C MET A 493 15.92 11.73 -4.84
N LEU A 494 16.11 10.63 -5.57
CA LEU A 494 15.35 10.29 -6.78
C LEU A 494 14.58 8.99 -6.62
N ALA A 495 15.29 7.89 -6.34
CA ALA A 495 14.78 6.51 -6.21
C ALA A 495 14.04 6.26 -4.87
N SER A 496 13.15 7.17 -4.51
CA SER A 496 12.22 7.05 -3.40
C SER A 496 10.88 7.68 -3.80
N TRP A 497 10.25 8.49 -2.95
CA TRP A 497 8.97 9.13 -3.25
C TRP A 497 8.97 10.01 -4.54
N PRO A 498 10.07 10.68 -4.95
CA PRO A 498 10.09 11.45 -6.20
C PRO A 498 9.88 10.61 -7.46
N LEU A 499 10.66 9.54 -7.69
CA LEU A 499 10.45 8.64 -8.85
C LEU A 499 9.11 7.90 -8.76
N MET A 500 8.63 7.58 -7.55
CA MET A 500 7.28 7.05 -7.36
C MET A 500 6.20 8.03 -7.81
N SER A 501 6.38 9.33 -7.55
CA SER A 501 5.43 10.39 -7.91
C SER A 501 5.52 10.82 -9.37
N MET A 502 6.72 10.84 -9.95
CA MET A 502 6.97 11.34 -11.31
C MET A 502 6.81 10.27 -12.39
N ALA A 503 7.05 8.99 -12.10
CA ALA A 503 6.98 7.92 -13.09
C ALA A 503 6.00 6.82 -12.69
N ILE A 504 6.23 6.14 -11.56
CA ILE A 504 5.50 4.91 -11.21
C ILE A 504 3.99 5.18 -11.07
N ARG A 505 3.59 6.16 -10.24
CA ARG A 505 2.18 6.53 -10.06
C ARG A 505 1.54 7.09 -11.34
N PRO A 506 2.14 8.02 -12.11
CA PRO A 506 1.53 8.48 -13.36
C PRO A 506 1.30 7.36 -14.39
N PHE A 507 2.22 6.41 -14.52
CA PHE A 507 2.02 5.23 -15.37
C PHE A 507 0.90 4.30 -14.87
N LEU A 508 0.75 4.09 -13.56
CA LEU A 508 -0.33 3.26 -12.99
C LEU A 508 -1.70 3.97 -13.04
N GLU A 509 -1.73 5.29 -12.88
CA GLU A 509 -2.94 6.08 -13.12
C GLU A 509 -3.30 6.09 -14.61
N LEU A 510 -2.32 6.08 -15.53
CA LEU A 510 -2.58 5.86 -16.96
C LEU A 510 -3.11 4.45 -17.25
N ALA A 511 -2.46 3.40 -16.71
CA ALA A 511 -2.85 2.01 -16.94
C ALA A 511 -4.33 1.75 -16.65
N SER A 512 -4.86 2.40 -15.60
CA SER A 512 -6.25 2.28 -15.16
C SER A 512 -7.29 3.06 -16.00
N PHE A 513 -6.88 3.74 -17.09
CA PHE A 513 -7.82 4.22 -18.13
C PHE A 513 -7.92 3.28 -19.33
N PHE A 514 -7.01 2.32 -19.49
CA PHE A 514 -6.89 1.49 -20.69
C PHE A 514 -7.12 0.00 -20.36
N PRO A 515 -7.51 -0.85 -21.33
CA PRO A 515 -7.72 -2.28 -21.13
C PRO A 515 -6.37 -3.03 -21.06
N VAL A 516 -5.52 -2.62 -20.11
CA VAL A 516 -4.18 -3.16 -19.89
C VAL A 516 -4.27 -4.48 -19.13
N ASP A 517 -3.65 -5.51 -19.69
CA ASP A 517 -3.41 -6.76 -18.99
C ASP A 517 -2.42 -6.54 -17.83
N LEU A 518 -2.96 -6.51 -16.61
CA LEU A 518 -2.22 -6.20 -15.38
C LEU A 518 -1.14 -7.25 -15.04
N ASN A 519 -1.24 -8.46 -15.59
CA ASN A 519 -0.20 -9.49 -15.44
C ASN A 519 1.14 -9.08 -16.07
N LYS A 520 1.12 -8.12 -17.00
CA LYS A 520 2.30 -7.54 -17.66
C LYS A 520 2.97 -6.43 -16.86
N LEU A 521 2.27 -5.82 -15.89
CA LEU A 521 2.86 -4.81 -15.00
C LEU A 521 3.77 -5.46 -13.95
N TYR A 522 4.87 -4.80 -13.59
CA TYR A 522 5.89 -5.27 -12.65
C TYR A 522 6.69 -6.50 -13.12
N ARG A 523 6.72 -6.74 -14.44
CA ARG A 523 7.50 -7.82 -15.06
C ARG A 523 8.87 -7.31 -15.51
N LEU A 524 9.92 -8.09 -15.25
CA LEU A 524 11.29 -7.80 -15.69
C LEU A 524 11.86 -8.89 -16.61
N GLU A 525 11.09 -9.95 -16.86
CA GLU A 525 11.45 -11.05 -17.74
C GLU A 525 11.45 -10.57 -19.20
N PRO A 526 12.48 -10.87 -20.04
CA PRO A 526 12.62 -10.31 -21.38
C PRO A 526 11.39 -10.43 -22.30
N ASP A 527 10.59 -11.48 -22.12
CA ASP A 527 9.38 -11.76 -22.91
C ASP A 527 8.21 -10.80 -22.62
N TYR A 528 8.24 -10.14 -21.45
CA TYR A 528 7.33 -9.04 -21.07
C TYR A 528 7.94 -7.65 -21.34
N LEU A 529 9.16 -7.64 -21.91
CA LEU A 529 9.91 -6.45 -22.29
C LEU A 529 10.13 -6.33 -23.83
N PRO A 530 9.27 -6.84 -24.74
CA PRO A 530 9.58 -6.89 -26.17
C PRO A 530 9.67 -5.49 -26.78
N TYR A 531 8.79 -4.58 -26.34
CA TYR A 531 8.75 -3.17 -26.77
C TYR A 531 9.70 -2.25 -25.99
N LEU A 532 10.49 -2.75 -25.02
CA LEU A 532 11.37 -1.88 -24.24
C LEU A 532 12.34 -1.09 -25.13
N PRO A 533 12.58 0.20 -24.82
CA PRO A 533 13.72 0.95 -25.35
C PRO A 533 15.05 0.23 -25.15
N LEU A 534 16.00 0.47 -26.07
CA LEU A 534 17.31 -0.19 -26.07
C LEU A 534 18.07 0.01 -24.75
N ASN A 535 17.98 1.21 -24.15
CA ASN A 535 18.66 1.52 -22.90
C ASN A 535 18.10 0.71 -21.72
N ALA A 536 16.81 0.37 -21.74
CA ALA A 536 16.17 -0.42 -20.69
C ALA A 536 16.52 -1.91 -20.80
N LYS A 537 16.65 -2.43 -22.03
CA LYS A 537 17.19 -3.78 -22.29
C LYS A 537 18.66 -3.89 -21.86
N GLN A 538 19.46 -2.84 -22.07
CA GLN A 538 20.83 -2.74 -21.54
C GLN A 538 20.84 -2.68 -20.00
N LEU A 539 19.98 -1.85 -19.40
CA LEU A 539 19.87 -1.69 -17.94
C LEU A 539 19.52 -3.01 -17.26
N TYR A 540 18.57 -3.76 -17.80
CA TYR A 540 18.17 -5.06 -17.24
C TYR A 540 19.33 -6.03 -17.16
N ILE A 541 20.17 -6.09 -18.21
CA ILE A 541 21.30 -7.00 -18.25
C ILE A 541 22.40 -6.56 -17.27
N VAL A 542 22.70 -5.26 -17.20
CA VAL A 542 23.63 -4.69 -16.20
C VAL A 542 23.15 -4.97 -14.77
N TYR A 543 21.85 -4.78 -14.50
CA TYR A 543 21.21 -5.04 -13.21
C TYR A 543 21.23 -6.53 -12.82
N GLN A 544 20.86 -7.42 -13.73
CA GLN A 544 20.94 -8.87 -13.53
C GLN A 544 22.37 -9.36 -13.28
N LEU A 545 23.37 -8.70 -13.86
CA LEU A 545 24.78 -9.01 -13.61
C LEU A 545 25.23 -8.48 -12.24
N TYR A 546 24.77 -7.31 -11.83
CA TYR A 546 25.00 -6.73 -10.50
C TYR A 546 24.46 -7.67 -9.40
N THR A 547 23.17 -8.06 -9.45
CA THR A 547 22.56 -8.94 -8.43
C THR A 547 23.16 -10.35 -8.40
N LYS A 548 23.59 -10.90 -9.53
CA LYS A 548 24.28 -12.21 -9.59
C LYS A 548 25.72 -12.15 -9.07
N LYS A 549 26.45 -11.04 -9.30
CA LYS A 549 27.87 -10.84 -8.92
C LYS A 549 28.10 -10.86 -7.41
N GLU A 550 27.10 -10.52 -6.59
CA GLU A 550 27.23 -10.57 -5.13
C GLU A 550 27.12 -11.98 -4.55
N ASN A 551 26.45 -12.91 -5.24
CA ASN A 551 26.15 -14.25 -4.71
C ASN A 551 27.29 -15.28 -4.87
N GLN A 552 28.19 -15.15 -5.85
CA GLN A 552 29.31 -16.09 -6.05
C GLN A 552 30.62 -15.41 -6.49
N GLU A 553 31.64 -15.47 -5.63
CA GLU A 553 32.95 -14.86 -5.86
C GLU A 553 33.72 -15.50 -7.04
N SER A 554 33.45 -16.76 -7.34
CA SER A 554 34.01 -17.53 -8.47
C SER A 554 33.38 -17.20 -9.83
N GLN A 555 32.21 -16.56 -9.89
CA GLN A 555 31.53 -16.24 -11.16
C GLN A 555 31.89 -14.85 -11.71
N LYS A 556 32.56 -14.00 -10.92
CA LYS A 556 32.86 -12.59 -11.25
C LYS A 556 33.41 -12.38 -12.67
N THR A 557 34.37 -13.20 -13.10
CA THR A 557 35.00 -13.09 -14.43
C THR A 557 34.03 -13.41 -15.56
N ASN A 558 33.21 -14.46 -15.40
CA ASN A 558 32.29 -14.91 -16.44
C ASN A 558 31.11 -13.93 -16.61
N CYS A 559 30.59 -13.39 -15.49
CA CYS A 559 29.55 -12.36 -15.53
C CYS A 559 30.04 -11.08 -16.23
N LEU A 560 31.25 -10.59 -15.91
CA LEU A 560 31.82 -9.40 -16.57
C LEU A 560 32.10 -9.65 -18.07
N GLN A 561 32.54 -10.86 -18.43
CA GLN A 561 32.76 -11.23 -19.83
C GLN A 561 31.43 -11.28 -20.62
N ALA A 562 30.39 -11.91 -20.06
CA ALA A 562 29.05 -11.93 -20.66
C ALA A 562 28.45 -10.51 -20.81
N ALA A 563 28.72 -9.62 -19.85
CA ALA A 563 28.36 -8.20 -19.95
C ALA A 563 28.96 -7.56 -21.22
N LYS A 564 30.28 -7.73 -21.41
CA LYS A 564 31.02 -7.18 -22.56
C LYS A 564 30.59 -7.81 -23.88
N GLU A 565 30.21 -9.08 -23.89
CA GLU A 565 29.72 -9.75 -25.10
C GLU A 565 28.32 -9.29 -25.51
N VAL A 566 27.39 -9.11 -24.57
CA VAL A 566 26.10 -8.45 -24.82
C VAL A 566 26.31 -7.03 -25.34
N VAL A 567 27.09 -6.21 -24.63
CA VAL A 567 27.27 -4.80 -24.96
C VAL A 567 27.98 -4.62 -26.31
N ARG A 568 28.94 -5.48 -26.65
CA ARG A 568 29.54 -5.56 -28.00
C ARG A 568 28.49 -5.90 -29.06
N GLY A 569 27.58 -6.83 -28.77
CA GLY A 569 26.45 -7.16 -29.65
C GLY A 569 25.47 -6.01 -29.88
N LEU A 570 25.45 -5.02 -28.97
CA LEU A 570 24.63 -3.80 -29.07
C LEU A 570 25.40 -2.58 -29.64
N GLY A 571 26.60 -2.80 -30.16
CA GLY A 571 27.29 -1.84 -31.04
C GLY A 571 27.89 -0.60 -30.37
N ASN A 572 28.01 -0.56 -29.04
CA ASN A 572 28.60 0.58 -28.32
C ASN A 572 30.08 0.30 -27.94
N PRO A 573 31.07 0.86 -28.67
CA PRO A 573 32.49 0.57 -28.44
C PRO A 573 33.07 1.20 -27.18
N ALA A 574 32.38 2.16 -26.53
CA ALA A 574 32.90 2.85 -25.35
C ALA A 574 33.00 1.96 -24.08
N LEU A 575 32.54 0.71 -24.16
CA LEU A 575 32.31 -0.17 -23.01
C LEU A 575 33.14 -1.46 -23.05
N GLU A 576 33.96 -1.68 -24.09
CA GLU A 576 34.85 -2.84 -24.13
C GLU A 576 35.90 -2.83 -22.99
N GLU A 577 36.27 -1.64 -22.50
CA GLU A 577 37.34 -1.46 -21.51
C GLU A 577 36.89 -1.53 -20.03
N LEU A 578 35.58 -1.62 -19.71
CA LEU A 578 35.07 -1.64 -18.31
C LEU A 578 35.93 -2.52 -17.38
N PRO A 579 36.72 -1.95 -16.43
CA PRO A 579 37.79 -2.68 -15.73
C PRO A 579 37.44 -3.07 -14.29
N ASP A 580 36.44 -2.42 -13.68
CA ASP A 580 36.13 -2.50 -12.26
C ASP A 580 34.60 -2.45 -11.98
N LEU A 581 34.23 -2.26 -10.71
CA LEU A 581 32.84 -2.14 -10.26
C LEU A 581 32.31 -0.70 -10.34
N ASP A 582 33.16 0.31 -10.16
CA ASP A 582 32.76 1.73 -10.21
C ASP A 582 32.25 2.12 -11.60
N GLN A 583 32.91 1.64 -12.66
CA GLN A 583 32.45 1.91 -14.02
C GLN A 583 31.17 1.14 -14.39
N LEU A 584 30.94 -0.05 -13.81
CA LEU A 584 29.68 -0.78 -13.96
C LEU A 584 28.53 -0.01 -13.29
N ASN A 585 28.78 0.51 -12.08
CA ASN A 585 27.85 1.34 -11.32
C ASN A 585 27.54 2.65 -12.06
N LEU A 586 28.55 3.35 -12.59
CA LEU A 586 28.38 4.57 -13.38
C LEU A 586 27.61 4.32 -14.69
N TYR A 587 27.83 3.19 -15.35
CA TYR A 587 27.08 2.82 -16.56
C TYR A 587 25.63 2.45 -16.22
N MET A 588 25.37 1.82 -15.08
CA MET A 588 24.01 1.56 -14.59
C MET A 588 23.24 2.87 -14.31
N ASP A 589 23.89 3.87 -13.70
CA ASP A 589 23.31 5.22 -13.53
C ASP A 589 23.01 5.90 -14.88
N TYR A 590 23.97 5.87 -15.81
CA TYR A 590 23.82 6.45 -17.15
C TYR A 590 22.63 5.83 -17.90
N LEU A 591 22.53 4.50 -17.88
CA LEU A 591 21.42 3.77 -18.47
C LEU A 591 20.10 4.12 -17.78
N ALA A 592 20.07 4.21 -16.45
CA ALA A 592 18.87 4.59 -15.71
C ALA A 592 18.35 5.98 -16.12
N VAL A 593 19.22 6.98 -16.22
CA VAL A 593 18.84 8.31 -16.74
C VAL A 593 18.39 8.24 -18.21
N ARG A 594 19.04 7.43 -19.05
CA ARG A 594 18.60 7.24 -20.44
C ARG A 594 17.23 6.57 -20.54
N VAL A 595 16.90 5.63 -19.67
CA VAL A 595 15.56 4.99 -19.65
C VAL A 595 14.46 5.98 -19.29
N LEU A 596 14.71 6.88 -18.33
CA LEU A 596 13.77 7.95 -18.02
C LEU A 596 13.64 8.96 -19.18
N SER A 597 14.72 9.26 -19.90
CA SER A 597 14.67 10.05 -21.15
C SER A 597 13.83 9.36 -22.23
N ASP A 598 14.08 8.07 -22.48
CA ASP A 598 13.33 7.28 -23.48
C ASP A 598 11.82 7.22 -23.15
N ALA A 599 11.47 7.13 -21.86
CA ALA A 599 10.08 7.11 -21.38
C ALA A 599 9.39 8.49 -21.47
N ALA A 600 10.11 9.58 -21.22
CA ALA A 600 9.61 10.94 -21.41
C ALA A 600 9.42 11.26 -22.91
N GLU A 601 10.38 10.87 -23.76
CA GLU A 601 10.30 10.98 -25.22
C GLU A 601 9.08 10.21 -25.78
N TRP A 602 8.77 9.02 -25.23
CA TRP A 602 7.54 8.27 -25.51
C TRP A 602 6.28 9.02 -25.04
N ALA A 603 6.28 9.59 -23.84
CA ALA A 603 5.14 10.34 -23.32
C ALA A 603 4.83 11.59 -24.16
N SER A 604 5.86 12.31 -24.61
CA SER A 604 5.71 13.38 -25.62
C SER A 604 5.05 12.88 -26.91
N GLU A 605 5.50 11.75 -27.47
CA GLU A 605 4.88 11.18 -28.68
C GLU A 605 3.42 10.82 -28.44
N MET A 606 3.09 10.24 -27.28
CA MET A 606 1.72 9.88 -26.94
C MET A 606 0.81 11.10 -26.73
N ILE A 607 1.32 12.26 -26.34
CA ILE A 607 0.54 13.52 -26.31
C ILE A 607 0.07 13.90 -27.73
N ASP A 608 0.98 13.91 -28.70
CA ASP A 608 0.64 14.27 -30.10
C ASP A 608 -0.28 13.23 -30.75
N VAL A 609 -0.02 11.94 -30.51
CA VAL A 609 -0.88 10.84 -30.93
C VAL A 609 -2.28 10.97 -30.32
N PHE A 610 -2.40 11.19 -29.01
CA PHE A 610 -3.70 11.30 -28.35
C PHE A 610 -4.47 12.55 -28.80
N ASN A 611 -3.80 13.69 -28.97
CA ASN A 611 -4.41 14.92 -29.47
C ASN A 611 -4.97 14.79 -30.89
N THR A 612 -4.37 13.95 -31.75
CA THR A 612 -4.87 13.68 -33.11
C THR A 612 -5.90 12.55 -33.17
N ALA A 613 -6.08 11.78 -32.09
CA ALA A 613 -6.89 10.57 -32.06
C ALA A 613 -8.23 10.70 -31.31
N ALA A 614 -8.43 11.75 -30.50
CA ALA A 614 -9.44 11.76 -29.44
C ALA A 614 -10.75 12.55 -29.71
N GLU A 615 -11.04 12.95 -30.95
CA GLU A 615 -12.16 13.89 -31.23
C GLU A 615 -13.56 13.39 -30.80
N ASP A 616 -13.86 12.08 -30.94
CA ASP A 616 -15.20 11.53 -30.59
C ASP A 616 -15.21 10.57 -29.38
N VAL A 617 -14.10 9.88 -29.07
CA VAL A 617 -14.13 8.65 -28.25
C VAL A 617 -13.88 8.88 -26.75
N VAL A 618 -13.06 9.87 -26.37
CA VAL A 618 -12.50 9.95 -25.00
C VAL A 618 -12.71 11.32 -24.33
N LEU A 619 -13.78 12.05 -24.71
CA LEU A 619 -14.05 13.43 -24.25
C LEU A 619 -14.00 13.64 -22.71
N ASN A 620 -14.41 12.64 -21.92
CA ASN A 620 -14.41 12.74 -20.45
C ASN A 620 -13.01 12.54 -19.84
N TYR A 621 -12.23 11.58 -20.34
CA TYR A 621 -10.91 11.23 -19.78
C TYR A 621 -9.73 11.93 -20.48
N GLN A 622 -9.93 12.55 -21.65
CA GLN A 622 -8.88 13.21 -22.44
C GLN A 622 -7.99 14.13 -21.61
N LYS A 623 -8.58 15.01 -20.79
CA LYS A 623 -7.82 15.94 -19.93
C LYS A 623 -6.96 15.21 -18.90
N MET A 624 -7.44 14.08 -18.37
CA MET A 624 -6.76 13.31 -17.33
C MET A 624 -5.59 12.51 -17.91
N ILE A 625 -5.82 11.85 -19.04
CA ILE A 625 -4.79 11.10 -19.78
C ILE A 625 -3.69 12.06 -20.26
N LEU A 626 -4.06 13.19 -20.88
CA LEU A 626 -3.10 14.21 -21.30
C LEU A 626 -2.33 14.80 -20.11
N ALA A 627 -2.97 15.07 -18.96
CA ALA A 627 -2.28 15.57 -17.77
C ALA A 627 -1.23 14.57 -17.23
N ARG A 628 -1.49 13.26 -17.31
CA ARG A 628 -0.52 12.23 -16.87
C ARG A 628 0.61 12.02 -17.88
N LEU A 629 0.34 12.11 -19.18
CA LEU A 629 1.40 12.12 -20.19
C LEU A 629 2.27 13.39 -20.09
N GLN A 630 1.68 14.53 -19.72
CA GLN A 630 2.40 15.78 -19.41
C GLN A 630 3.16 15.75 -18.08
N GLU A 631 2.84 14.84 -17.17
CA GLU A 631 3.58 14.61 -15.91
C GLU A 631 4.77 13.65 -16.09
N LEU A 632 4.73 12.82 -17.15
CA LEU A 632 5.80 11.92 -17.58
C LEU A 632 6.80 12.55 -18.57
N SER A 633 6.45 13.67 -19.21
CA SER A 633 7.18 14.32 -20.31
C SER A 633 8.04 15.51 -19.88
#